data_AF-A0A435G666-F1
#
_entry.id   AF-A0A435G666-F1
#
_cell.length_a   1.000
_cell.length_b   1.000
_cell.length_c   1.000
_cell.angle_alpha   90.00
_cell.angle_beta   90.00
_cell.angle_gamma   90.00
#
_symmetry.space_group_name_H-M   'P 1'
#
loop_
_entity.id
_entity.type
_entity.pdbx_description
1 polymer ?
#
loop_
_entity_poly.entity_id
_entity_poly.type
_entity_poly.pdbx_seq_one_letter_code
_entity_poly.pdbx_strand_id
1 'polypeptide(L)'
;MISPILSEEDISLDLVTKGKQSALSKIAIRIARRTGIDQQVVLRGLFDREHLGSTGIGRGVAIPHALLSTIYSPVASLTRLAQPIDFE
;
A
#
# COMPACT_ATOMS: atom_id res chain seq x y z
N MET A 1 -12.30 13.22 4.08
CA MET A 1 -12.85 12.56 2.87
C MET A 1 -11.69 12.16 1.98
N ILE A 2 -11.59 10.90 1.55
CA ILE A 2 -10.49 10.41 0.70
C ILE A 2 -10.77 10.51 -0.81
N SER A 3 -11.98 10.92 -1.20
CA SER A 3 -12.38 11.03 -2.61
C SER A 3 -11.43 11.86 -3.49
N PRO A 4 -10.73 12.92 -3.01
CA PRO A 4 -9.80 13.66 -3.87
C PRO A 4 -8.51 12.90 -4.20
N ILE A 5 -8.17 11.87 -3.40
CA ILE A 5 -6.90 11.14 -3.50
C ILE A 5 -7.07 9.69 -3.95
N LEU A 6 -8.28 9.27 -4.32
CA LEU A 6 -8.57 7.91 -4.74
C LEU A 6 -9.51 7.90 -5.96
N SER A 7 -8.94 7.60 -7.13
CA SER A 7 -9.65 7.36 -8.40
C SER A 7 -9.72 5.85 -8.69
N GLU A 8 -10.49 5.44 -9.69
CA GLU A 8 -10.67 4.02 -10.04
C GLU A 8 -9.35 3.31 -10.39
N GLU A 9 -8.39 4.03 -10.98
CA GLU A 9 -7.04 3.55 -11.29
C GLU A 9 -6.20 3.17 -10.06
N ASP A 10 -6.56 3.70 -8.89
CA ASP A 10 -5.93 3.40 -7.60
C ASP A 10 -6.49 2.14 -6.95
N ILE A 11 -7.59 1.63 -7.49
CA ILE A 11 -8.31 0.49 -6.94
C ILE A 11 -7.81 -0.79 -7.62
N SER A 12 -7.47 -1.76 -6.78
CA SER A 12 -7.05 -3.10 -7.19
C SER A 12 -7.99 -4.09 -6.54
N LEU A 13 -8.77 -4.79 -7.35
CA LEU A 13 -9.60 -5.88 -6.88
C LEU A 13 -8.94 -7.21 -7.21
N ASP A 14 -9.18 -8.18 -6.34
CA ASP A 14 -8.78 -9.58 -6.50
C ASP A 14 -7.28 -9.73 -6.82
N LEU A 15 -6.46 -8.94 -6.09
CA LEU A 15 -5.02 -8.97 -6.25
C LEU A 15 -4.46 -10.29 -5.71
N VAL A 16 -3.91 -11.11 -6.59
CA VAL A 16 -3.19 -12.33 -6.21
C VAL A 16 -1.84 -11.96 -5.62
N THR A 17 -1.52 -12.43 -4.41
CA THR A 17 -0.24 -12.19 -3.74
C THR A 17 0.26 -13.48 -3.10
N LYS A 18 1.55 -13.52 -2.76
CA LYS A 18 2.18 -14.64 -2.02
C LYS A 18 2.43 -14.32 -0.54
N GLY A 19 1.62 -13.43 0.05
CA GLY A 19 1.78 -12.96 1.43
C GLY A 19 2.12 -11.47 1.55
N LYS A 20 2.39 -11.01 2.79
CA LYS A 20 2.55 -9.60 3.18
C LYS A 20 3.54 -8.83 2.30
N GLN A 21 4.75 -9.36 2.12
CA GLN A 21 5.79 -8.72 1.31
C GLN A 21 5.37 -8.55 -0.16
N SER A 22 4.71 -9.57 -0.74
CA SER A 22 4.20 -9.52 -2.11
C SER A 22 3.08 -8.51 -2.26
N ALA A 23 2.21 -8.36 -1.25
CA ALA A 23 1.15 -7.35 -1.25
C ALA A 23 1.74 -5.93 -1.20
N LEU A 24 2.66 -5.67 -0.26
CA LEU A 24 3.32 -4.36 -0.12
C LEU A 24 4.10 -3.96 -1.38
N SER A 25 4.81 -4.91 -2.00
CA SER A 25 5.52 -4.67 -3.27
C SER A 25 4.57 -4.26 -4.40
N LYS A 26 3.43 -4.94 -4.55
CA LYS A 26 2.43 -4.61 -5.57
C LYS A 26 1.71 -3.28 -5.31
N ILE A 27 1.45 -2.95 -4.05
CA ILE A 27 0.92 -1.64 -3.66
C ILE A 27 1.93 -0.54 -3.98
N ALA A 28 3.21 -0.75 -3.66
CA ALA A 28 4.29 0.20 -3.95
C ALA A 28 4.42 0.49 -5.45
N ILE A 29 4.32 -0.54 -6.32
CA ILE A 29 4.30 -0.36 -7.80
C ILE A 29 3.22 0.64 -8.22
N ARG A 30 2.01 0.50 -7.67
CA ARG A 30 0.87 1.35 -8.05
C ARG A 30 1.05 2.78 -7.58
N ILE A 31 1.46 2.97 -6.33
CA ILE A 31 1.75 4.29 -5.77
C ILE A 31 2.89 4.96 -6.55
N ALA A 32 3.96 4.22 -6.86
CA ALA A 32 5.08 4.72 -7.66
C ALA A 32 4.63 5.18 -9.04
N ARG A 33 3.82 4.38 -9.75
CA ARG A 33 3.27 4.75 -11.05
C ARG A 33 2.45 6.04 -10.99
N ARG A 34 1.69 6.25 -9.93
CA ARG A 34 0.85 7.46 -9.77
C ARG A 34 1.64 8.70 -9.38
N THR A 35 2.69 8.53 -8.58
CA THR A 35 3.46 9.64 -8.01
C THR A 35 4.71 9.99 -8.81
N GLY A 36 5.19 9.08 -9.67
CA GLY A 36 6.49 9.18 -10.31
C GLY A 36 7.67 8.94 -9.35
N ILE A 37 7.40 8.63 -8.08
CA ILE A 37 8.44 8.28 -7.09
C ILE A 37 8.97 6.88 -7.41
N ASP A 38 10.26 6.66 -7.19
CA ASP A 38 10.88 5.35 -7.32
C ASP A 38 10.15 4.30 -6.45
N GLN A 39 9.79 3.17 -7.07
CA GLN A 39 9.10 2.08 -6.40
C GLN A 39 9.84 1.54 -5.17
N GLN A 40 11.17 1.46 -5.22
CA GLN A 40 11.97 1.00 -4.10
C GLN A 40 11.90 1.99 -2.93
N VAL A 41 11.82 3.29 -3.19
CA VAL A 41 11.62 4.31 -2.14
C VAL A 41 10.26 4.11 -1.45
N VAL A 42 9.18 3.94 -2.24
CA VAL A 42 7.84 3.69 -1.69
C VAL A 42 7.81 2.38 -0.90
N LEU A 43 8.33 1.30 -1.49
CA LEU A 43 8.33 -0.02 -0.88
C LEU A 43 9.15 -0.04 0.42
N ARG A 44 10.31 0.61 0.42
CA ARG A 44 11.14 0.73 1.61
C ARG A 44 10.41 1.46 2.72
N GLY A 45 9.77 2.60 2.42
CA GLY A 45 8.99 3.33 3.41
C GLY A 45 7.84 2.51 4.01
N LEU A 46 7.12 1.75 3.18
CA LEU A 46 6.04 0.87 3.65
C LEU A 46 6.59 -0.25 4.54
N PHE A 47 7.69 -0.88 4.15
CA PHE A 47 8.33 -1.93 4.95
C PHE A 47 8.90 -1.40 6.26
N ASP A 48 9.58 -0.26 6.24
CA ASP A 48 10.13 0.37 7.44
C ASP A 48 9.01 0.67 8.44
N ARG A 49 7.86 1.19 7.97
CA ARG A 49 6.70 1.40 8.84
C ARG A 49 6.14 0.09 9.38
N GLU A 50 5.94 -0.91 8.53
CA GLU A 50 5.40 -2.22 8.93
C GLU A 50 6.32 -2.93 9.94
N HIS A 51 7.63 -2.75 9.83
CA HIS A 51 8.62 -3.35 10.75
C HIS A 51 8.55 -2.78 12.18
N LEU A 52 8.09 -1.54 12.37
CA LEU A 52 7.86 -0.97 13.69
C LEU A 52 6.69 -1.63 14.45
N GLY A 53 5.86 -2.36 13.72
CA GLY A 53 4.65 -2.97 14.22
C GLY A 53 3.60 -2.98 13.12
N SER A 54 2.86 -4.09 13.06
CA SER A 54 1.86 -4.35 12.04
C SER A 54 0.91 -3.17 11.85
N THR A 55 0.60 -2.91 10.59
CA THR A 55 -0.46 -1.97 10.20
C THR A 55 -1.81 -2.67 10.03
N GLY A 56 -1.89 -3.97 10.36
CA GLY A 56 -3.14 -4.70 10.52
C GLY A 56 -3.97 -4.13 11.66
N ILE A 57 -5.23 -3.80 11.39
CA ILE A 57 -6.17 -3.26 12.39
C ILE A 57 -7.25 -4.27 12.79
N GLY A 58 -7.07 -5.53 12.39
CA GLY A 58 -8.03 -6.61 12.59
C GLY A 58 -9.14 -6.64 11.55
N ARG A 59 -10.03 -7.65 11.68
CA ARG A 59 -11.19 -7.86 10.80
C ARG A 59 -10.85 -7.92 9.30
N GLY A 60 -9.66 -8.43 8.97
CA GLY A 60 -9.19 -8.58 7.59
C GLY A 60 -8.78 -7.27 6.92
N VAL A 61 -8.50 -6.21 7.69
CA VAL A 61 -8.08 -4.90 7.18
C VAL A 61 -6.69 -4.55 7.68
N ALA A 62 -5.86 -4.01 6.79
CA ALA A 62 -4.59 -3.37 7.11
C ALA A 62 -4.53 -2.00 6.45
N ILE A 63 -3.76 -1.07 7.02
CA ILE A 63 -3.53 0.27 6.48
C ILE A 63 -2.02 0.50 6.31
N PRO A 64 -1.35 -0.16 5.33
CA PRO A 64 0.06 0.12 5.06
C PRO A 64 0.24 1.58 4.65
N HIS A 65 1.12 2.30 5.36
CA HIS A 65 1.37 3.73 5.14
C HIS A 65 2.85 4.05 5.33
N ALA A 66 3.30 5.15 4.72
CA ALA A 66 4.65 5.64 4.87
C ALA A 66 4.67 7.17 4.71
N LEU A 67 5.54 7.84 5.45
CA LEU A 67 5.88 9.24 5.21
C LEU A 67 7.13 9.28 4.33
N LEU A 68 7.02 9.87 3.16
CA LEU A 68 8.14 10.02 2.21
C LEU A 68 8.49 11.50 2.10
N SER A 69 9.78 11.84 2.20
CA SER A 69 10.25 13.24 2.07
C SER A 69 10.01 13.84 0.69
N THR A 70 9.77 13.00 -0.31
CA THR A 70 9.57 13.37 -1.72
C THR A 70 8.10 13.58 -2.09
N ILE A 71 7.16 13.45 -1.15
CA ILE A 71 5.73 13.62 -1.41
C ILE A 71 5.21 14.96 -0.85
N TYR A 72 4.47 15.71 -1.66
CA TYR A 72 3.93 17.03 -1.28
C TYR A 72 2.40 17.02 -1.09
N SER A 73 1.74 15.89 -1.38
CA SER A 73 0.31 15.69 -1.19
C SER A 73 0.04 14.22 -0.90
N PRO A 74 -0.98 13.88 -0.08
CA PRO A 74 -1.31 12.50 0.22
C PRO A 74 -1.69 11.72 -1.04
N VAL A 75 -1.28 10.46 -1.10
CA VAL A 75 -1.64 9.54 -2.18
C VAL A 75 -2.10 8.24 -1.55
N ALA A 76 -3.16 7.66 -2.10
CA ALA A 76 -3.77 6.44 -1.59
C ALA A 76 -3.97 5.43 -2.71
N SER A 77 -3.95 4.15 -2.34
CA SER A 77 -4.42 3.04 -3.16
C SER A 77 -5.30 2.14 -2.31
N LEU A 78 -6.36 1.61 -2.91
CA LEU A 78 -7.20 0.61 -2.30
C LEU A 78 -6.91 -0.74 -2.95
N THR A 79 -6.64 -1.76 -2.13
CA THR A 79 -6.37 -3.10 -2.62
C THR A 79 -7.20 -4.11 -1.86
N ARG A 80 -8.03 -4.87 -2.59
CA ARG A 80 -8.65 -6.11 -2.11
C ARG A 80 -7.84 -7.28 -2.64
N LEU A 81 -7.42 -8.17 -1.76
CA LEU A 81 -6.69 -9.38 -2.14
C LEU A 81 -7.66 -10.45 -2.63
N ALA A 82 -7.22 -11.27 -3.59
CA ALA A 82 -7.98 -12.43 -4.05
C ALA A 82 -8.09 -13.51 -2.98
N GLN A 83 -7.04 -13.66 -2.18
CA GLN A 83 -6.98 -14.57 -1.04
C GLN A 83 -6.53 -13.77 0.17
N PRO A 84 -7.15 -13.98 1.35
CA PRO A 84 -6.68 -13.34 2.58
C PRO A 84 -5.26 -13.80 2.86
N ILE A 85 -4.46 -12.88 3.40
CA ILE A 85 -3.13 -13.18 3.89
C ILE A 85 -3.08 -12.82 5.37
N ASP A 86 -2.24 -13.52 6.11
CA ASP A 86 -1.88 -13.06 7.44
C ASP A 86 -1.10 -11.75 7.32
N PHE A 87 -1.53 -10.76 8.10
CA PHE A 87 -0.87 -9.47 8.20
C PHE A 87 -0.22 -9.28 9.57
N GLU A 88 -0.20 -10.32 10.41
CA GLU A 88 0.42 -10.44 11.74
C GLU A 88 -0.10 -9.42 12.76
#